data_AF-A0A0S6X9N6-F1
#
_entry.id   AF-A0A0S6X9N6-F1
#
_cell.length_a   1.000
_cell.length_b   1.000
_cell.length_c   1.000
_cell.angle_alpha   90.00
_cell.angle_beta   90.00
_cell.angle_gamma   90.00
#
_symmetry.space_group_name_H-M   'P 1'
#
loop_
_entity.id
_entity.type
_entity.pdbx_description
1 polymer ?
#
loop_
_entity_poly.entity_id
_entity_poly.type
_entity_poly.pdbx_seq_one_letter_code
_entity_poly.pdbx_strand_id
1 'polypeptide(L)'
;MAFHATTDSGTTLNRFSQDLQLIDMELPAAVFGVATSSLPILGIVFYTLQRFYLRTSRQLRLLEIEYKAPLFTHVIESLDGLVTIRAFHWEDRFMKKTLRLLDDLRRPNYLLTCVQCWLNLMLDLIVTVIAVIFVTMTSTIRAHIGAQAMGVGLTNVLGLSGSAQSFVTFWVAVEVALGAVARINRFKDTVEKEPVSDEMLRNAEHLQWPVDGLINFYNASASYT
;
A
#
# COMPACT_ATOMS: atom_id res chain seq x y z
N MET A 1 56.48 14.65 20.13
CA MET A 1 56.43 15.10 21.54
C MET A 1 55.62 16.36 21.78
N ALA A 2 55.22 17.12 20.75
CA ALA A 2 54.42 18.34 20.94
C ALA A 2 53.03 18.08 21.56
N PHE A 3 52.35 16.98 21.19
CA PHE A 3 51.01 16.65 21.69
C PHE A 3 50.97 16.32 23.21
N HIS A 4 51.98 15.61 23.71
CA HIS A 4 52.13 15.29 25.14
C HIS A 4 52.68 16.45 25.98
N ALA A 5 53.21 17.49 25.34
CA ALA A 5 53.70 18.70 26.01
C ALA A 5 52.60 19.77 26.17
N THR A 6 51.60 19.78 25.28
CA THR A 6 50.48 20.74 25.30
C THR A 6 49.18 20.18 25.89
N THR A 7 49.02 18.86 25.89
CA THR A 7 47.80 18.21 26.40
C THR A 7 48.10 17.57 27.74
N ASP A 8 47.39 18.01 28.78
CA ASP A 8 47.56 17.50 30.14
C ASP A 8 47.18 16.02 30.20
N SER A 9 48.08 15.17 30.70
CA SER A 9 47.90 13.71 30.75
C SER A 9 46.61 13.29 31.48
N GLY A 10 46.15 14.11 32.43
CA GLY A 10 44.87 13.91 33.11
C GLY A 10 43.65 14.01 32.19
N THR A 11 43.69 14.88 31.18
CA THR A 11 42.58 15.02 30.21
C THR A 11 42.50 13.85 29.24
N THR A 12 43.64 13.32 28.80
CA THR A 12 43.72 12.12 27.96
C THR A 12 43.27 10.88 28.72
N LEU A 13 43.69 10.73 29.98
CA LEU A 13 43.27 9.63 30.84
C LEU A 13 41.78 9.72 31.19
N ASN A 14 41.27 10.91 31.46
CA ASN A 14 39.85 11.10 31.74
C ASN A 14 38.97 10.77 30.52
N ARG A 15 39.39 11.14 29.30
CA ARG A 15 38.71 10.74 28.06
C ARG A 15 38.74 9.23 27.84
N PHE A 16 39.89 8.58 28.06
CA PHE A 16 40.00 7.12 27.89
C PHE A 16 39.30 6.31 28.97
N SER A 17 39.18 6.82 30.18
CA SER A 17 38.51 6.11 31.27
C SER A 17 37.02 6.41 31.32
N GLN A 18 36.64 7.69 31.25
CA GLN A 18 35.28 8.14 31.50
C GLN A 18 34.43 8.14 30.22
N ASP A 19 34.95 8.67 29.11
CA ASP A 19 34.18 8.68 27.85
C ASP A 19 34.08 7.27 27.27
N LEU A 20 35.12 6.44 27.41
CA LEU A 20 35.08 5.03 26.98
C LEU A 20 34.09 4.21 27.81
N GLN A 21 34.01 4.45 29.13
CA GLN A 21 33.02 3.81 30.00
C GLN A 21 31.58 4.25 29.67
N LEU A 22 31.36 5.52 29.34
CA LEU A 22 30.07 6.03 28.86
C LEU A 22 29.68 5.41 27.51
N ILE A 23 30.63 5.23 26.60
CA ILE A 23 30.38 4.64 25.28
C ILE A 23 30.15 3.12 25.36
N ASP A 24 30.88 2.41 26.23
CA ASP A 24 30.83 0.94 26.27
C ASP A 24 29.73 0.39 27.18
N MET A 25 29.37 1.07 28.28
CA MET A 25 28.34 0.57 29.21
C MET A 25 27.02 1.33 29.13
N GLU A 26 27.05 2.67 29.10
CA GLU A 26 25.83 3.49 29.18
C GLU A 26 25.13 3.58 27.83
N LEU A 27 25.88 3.73 26.73
CA LEU A 27 25.30 3.89 25.39
C LEU A 27 24.56 2.63 24.91
N PRO A 28 25.09 1.39 25.06
CA PRO A 28 24.35 0.18 24.71
C PRO A 28 23.19 -0.06 25.66
N ALA A 29 23.34 0.14 26.97
CA ALA A 29 22.26 -0.05 27.93
C ALA A 29 21.11 0.94 27.72
N ALA A 30 21.40 2.19 27.37
CA ALA A 30 20.39 3.19 27.03
C ALA A 30 19.69 2.83 25.71
N VAL A 31 20.43 2.43 24.67
CA VAL A 31 19.87 2.00 23.37
C VAL A 31 19.02 0.74 23.51
N PHE A 32 19.48 -0.27 24.27
CA PHE A 32 18.70 -1.47 24.59
C PHE A 32 17.51 -1.14 25.49
N GLY A 33 17.66 -0.25 26.48
CA GLY A 33 16.59 0.16 27.38
C GLY A 33 15.44 0.85 26.64
N VAL A 34 15.75 1.82 25.78
CA VAL A 34 14.73 2.49 24.95
C VAL A 34 14.18 1.54 23.89
N ALA A 35 15.00 0.69 23.28
CA ALA A 35 14.52 -0.32 22.33
C ALA A 35 13.53 -1.28 23.01
N THR A 36 13.87 -1.86 24.15
CA THR A 36 13.04 -2.90 24.78
C THR A 36 11.74 -2.36 25.37
N SER A 37 11.70 -1.09 25.80
CA SER A 37 10.50 -0.48 26.39
C SER A 37 9.61 0.28 25.40
N SER A 38 10.20 0.94 24.38
CA SER A 38 9.44 1.71 23.38
C SER A 38 9.05 0.91 22.14
N LEU A 39 9.84 -0.09 21.70
CA LEU A 39 9.52 -0.93 20.54
C LEU A 39 8.22 -1.73 20.67
N PRO A 40 7.85 -2.35 21.81
CA PRO A 40 6.58 -3.05 21.90
C PRO A 40 5.39 -2.09 21.80
N ILE A 41 5.48 -0.90 22.39
CA ILE A 41 4.41 0.11 22.35
C ILE A 41 4.28 0.68 20.93
N LEU A 42 5.38 1.08 20.30
CA LEU A 42 5.38 1.50 18.90
C LEU A 42 4.89 0.37 18.00
N GLY A 43 5.35 -0.86 18.21
CA GLY A 43 4.96 -2.03 17.44
C GLY A 43 3.46 -2.33 17.53
N ILE A 44 2.86 -2.20 18.71
CA ILE A 44 1.42 -2.35 18.90
C ILE A 44 0.66 -1.22 18.21
N VAL A 45 1.12 0.03 18.32
CA VAL A 45 0.51 1.17 17.65
C VAL A 45 0.58 1.01 16.13
N PHE A 46 1.75 0.69 15.57
CA PHE A 46 1.91 0.42 14.14
C PHE A 46 1.10 -0.79 13.68
N TYR A 47 1.05 -1.87 14.46
CA TYR A 47 0.27 -3.07 14.14
C TYR A 47 -1.23 -2.78 14.12
N THR A 48 -1.73 -2.03 15.10
CA THR A 48 -3.15 -1.64 15.17
C THR A 48 -3.50 -0.66 14.04
N LEU A 49 -2.65 0.33 13.76
CA LEU A 49 -2.79 1.24 12.62
C LEU A 49 -2.84 0.44 11.31
N GLN A 50 -1.87 -0.44 11.09
CA GLN A 50 -1.74 -1.24 9.88
C GLN A 50 -2.95 -2.15 9.72
N ARG A 51 -3.37 -2.85 10.77
CA ARG A 51 -4.51 -3.78 10.72
C ARG A 51 -5.83 -3.06 10.44
N PHE A 52 -6.05 -1.91 11.06
CA PHE A 52 -7.29 -1.14 10.88
C PHE A 52 -7.32 -0.45 9.51
N TYR A 53 -6.21 0.18 9.12
CA TYR A 53 -6.08 0.87 7.84
C TYR A 53 -6.16 -0.09 6.66
N LEU A 54 -5.43 -1.22 6.69
CA LEU A 54 -5.46 -2.21 5.59
C LEU A 54 -6.85 -2.82 5.44
N ARG A 55 -7.49 -3.21 6.54
CA ARG A 55 -8.83 -3.80 6.49
C ARG A 55 -9.84 -2.83 5.88
N THR A 56 -9.84 -1.58 6.35
CA THR A 56 -10.77 -0.54 5.91
C THR A 56 -10.50 -0.13 4.46
N SER A 57 -9.24 0.16 4.10
CA SER A 57 -8.82 0.52 2.74
C SER A 57 -9.18 -0.57 1.72
N ARG A 58 -8.97 -1.85 2.07
CA ARG A 58 -9.31 -2.98 1.21
C ARG A 58 -10.81 -3.06 0.93
N GLN A 59 -11.65 -2.91 1.95
CA GLN A 59 -13.10 -2.93 1.79
C GLN A 59 -13.60 -1.77 0.94
N LEU A 60 -13.09 -0.56 1.19
CA LEU A 60 -13.42 0.63 0.41
C LEU A 60 -13.02 0.51 -1.06
N ARG A 61 -11.85 -0.07 -1.33
CA ARG A 61 -11.39 -0.28 -2.71
C ARG A 61 -12.21 -1.34 -3.45
N LEU A 62 -12.64 -2.41 -2.78
CA LEU A 62 -13.57 -3.37 -3.38
C LEU A 62 -14.91 -2.70 -3.73
N LEU A 63 -15.41 -1.89 -2.81
CA LEU A 63 -16.64 -1.13 -3.01
C LEU A 63 -16.51 -0.15 -4.18
N GLU A 64 -15.36 0.52 -4.33
CA GLU A 64 -15.07 1.38 -5.48
C GLU A 64 -15.12 0.63 -6.82
N ILE A 65 -14.59 -0.60 -6.87
CA ILE A 65 -14.64 -1.45 -8.07
C ILE A 65 -16.09 -1.85 -8.38
N GLU A 66 -16.86 -2.24 -7.36
CA GLU A 66 -18.26 -2.63 -7.49
C GLU A 66 -19.13 -1.48 -8.01
N TYR A 67 -18.92 -0.26 -7.53
CA TYR A 67 -19.63 0.93 -8.04
C TYR A 67 -19.16 1.38 -9.43
N LYS A 68 -17.93 1.06 -9.86
CA LYS A 68 -17.43 1.43 -11.20
C LYS A 68 -18.05 0.58 -12.30
N ALA A 69 -18.23 -0.71 -12.05
CA ALA A 69 -18.81 -1.64 -13.02
C ALA A 69 -20.14 -1.17 -13.64
N PRO A 70 -21.19 -0.81 -12.87
CA PRO A 70 -22.49 -0.42 -13.43
C PRO A 70 -22.44 0.90 -14.22
N LEU A 71 -21.54 1.83 -13.87
CA LEU A 71 -21.32 3.05 -14.65
C LEU A 71 -20.78 2.70 -16.05
N PHE A 72 -19.75 1.86 -16.12
CA PHE A 72 -19.17 1.44 -17.40
C PHE A 72 -20.18 0.67 -18.25
N THR A 73 -20.92 -0.26 -17.65
CA THR A 73 -22.00 -0.98 -18.34
C THR A 73 -23.04 -0.02 -18.92
N HIS A 74 -23.53 0.95 -18.13
CA HIS A 74 -24.52 1.93 -18.59
C HIS A 74 -23.99 2.82 -19.72
N VAL A 75 -22.70 3.19 -19.70
CA VAL A 75 -22.07 3.94 -20.79
C VAL A 75 -21.96 3.12 -22.06
N ILE A 76 -21.54 1.85 -21.97
CA ILE A 76 -21.42 0.95 -23.12
C ILE A 76 -22.81 0.73 -23.76
N GLU A 77 -23.83 0.39 -22.95
CA GLU A 77 -25.21 0.24 -23.43
C GLU A 77 -25.75 1.51 -24.09
N SER A 78 -25.38 2.69 -23.55
CA SER A 78 -25.79 3.98 -24.12
C SER A 78 -25.11 4.26 -25.46
N LEU A 79 -23.87 3.82 -25.65
CA LEU A 79 -23.14 3.95 -26.90
C LEU A 79 -23.70 3.02 -27.98
N ASP A 80 -23.98 1.76 -27.64
CA ASP A 80 -24.56 0.78 -28.55
C ASP A 80 -26.01 1.16 -28.93
N GLY A 81 -26.78 1.70 -27.98
CA GLY A 81 -28.16 2.12 -28.15
C GLY A 81 -28.37 3.57 -28.60
N LEU A 82 -27.31 4.30 -28.98
CA LEU A 82 -27.34 5.76 -29.14
C LEU A 82 -28.38 6.25 -30.15
N VAL A 83 -28.54 5.54 -31.27
CA VAL A 83 -29.53 5.89 -32.31
C VAL A 83 -30.95 5.77 -31.77
N THR A 84 -31.24 4.70 -31.03
CA THR A 84 -32.53 4.46 -30.39
C THR A 84 -32.84 5.52 -29.34
N ILE A 85 -31.87 5.89 -28.51
CA ILE A 85 -32.04 6.91 -27.46
C ILE A 85 -32.44 8.26 -28.07
N ARG A 86 -31.77 8.68 -29.16
CA ARG A 86 -32.10 9.93 -29.86
C ARG A 86 -33.45 9.86 -30.56
N ALA A 87 -33.77 8.73 -31.20
CA ALA A 87 -35.05 8.55 -31.88
C ALA A 87 -36.24 8.73 -30.93
N PHE A 88 -36.12 8.24 -29.69
CA PHE A 88 -37.16 8.36 -28.66
C PHE A 88 -37.03 9.61 -27.75
N HIS A 89 -36.03 10.48 -27.98
CA HIS A 89 -35.74 11.66 -27.16
C HIS A 89 -35.61 11.33 -25.66
N TRP A 90 -34.90 10.25 -25.33
CA TRP A 90 -34.70 9.78 -23.96
C TRP A 90 -33.38 10.26 -23.33
N GLU A 91 -32.71 11.26 -23.92
CA GLU A 91 -31.40 11.73 -23.47
C GLU A 91 -31.42 12.17 -22.00
N ASP A 92 -32.41 12.95 -21.58
CA ASP A 92 -32.53 13.43 -20.20
C ASP A 92 -32.67 12.30 -19.18
N ARG A 93 -33.37 11.23 -19.55
CA ARG A 93 -33.58 10.07 -18.67
C ARG A 93 -32.28 9.31 -18.47
N PHE A 94 -31.54 9.10 -19.55
CA PHE A 94 -30.22 8.47 -19.52
C PHE A 94 -29.20 9.34 -18.79
N MET A 95 -29.21 10.66 -19.02
CA MET A 95 -28.34 11.62 -18.33
C MET A 95 -28.56 11.62 -16.82
N LYS A 96 -29.82 11.66 -16.36
CA LYS A 96 -30.16 11.56 -14.93
C LYS A 96 -29.67 10.26 -14.31
N LYS A 97 -29.76 9.14 -15.03
CA LYS A 97 -29.27 7.84 -14.55
C LYS A 97 -27.74 7.83 -14.45
N THR A 98 -27.03 8.39 -15.43
CA THR A 98 -25.57 8.55 -15.39
C THR A 98 -25.12 9.42 -14.21
N LEU A 99 -25.81 10.54 -13.96
CA LEU A 99 -25.50 11.42 -12.82
C LEU A 99 -25.67 10.71 -11.47
N ARG A 100 -26.73 9.90 -11.30
CA ARG A 100 -26.92 9.11 -10.07
C ARG A 100 -25.81 8.09 -9.86
N LEU A 101 -25.46 7.33 -10.89
CA LEU A 101 -24.37 6.35 -10.83
C LEU A 101 -23.02 7.03 -10.53
N LEU A 102 -22.81 8.23 -11.07
CA LEU A 102 -21.62 9.04 -10.79
C LEU A 102 -21.59 9.54 -9.34
N ASP A 103 -22.73 9.92 -8.77
CA ASP A 103 -22.81 10.35 -7.37
C ASP A 103 -22.61 9.19 -6.40
N ASP A 104 -23.10 8.00 -6.73
CA ASP A 104 -22.87 6.79 -5.94
C ASP A 104 -21.37 6.42 -5.92
N LEU A 105 -20.66 6.64 -7.04
CA LEU A 105 -19.21 6.47 -7.14
C LEU A 105 -18.39 7.44 -6.29
N ARG A 106 -18.90 8.64 -6.01
CA ARG A 106 -18.17 9.64 -5.22
C ARG A 106 -18.07 9.27 -3.75
N ARG A 107 -19.06 8.55 -3.21
CA ARG A 107 -19.12 8.17 -1.78
C ARG A 107 -17.93 7.30 -1.33
N PRO A 108 -17.62 6.15 -1.96
CA PRO A 108 -16.47 5.33 -1.57
C PRO A 108 -15.14 6.05 -1.79
N ASN A 109 -15.03 6.87 -2.85
CA ASN A 109 -13.82 7.65 -3.11
C ASN A 109 -13.56 8.67 -1.98
N TYR A 110 -14.58 9.43 -1.58
CA TYR A 110 -14.49 10.38 -0.48
C TYR A 110 -14.11 9.70 0.85
N LEU A 111 -14.76 8.57 1.17
CA LEU A 111 -14.44 7.81 2.38
C LEU A 111 -12.99 7.30 2.37
N LEU A 112 -12.46 6.89 1.22
CA LEU A 112 -11.07 6.46 1.09
C LEU A 112 -10.11 7.64 1.35
N THR A 113 -10.42 8.84 0.85
CA THR A 113 -9.67 10.07 1.16
C THR A 113 -9.75 10.42 2.65
N CYS A 114 -10.91 10.29 3.29
CA CYS A 114 -11.05 10.51 4.73
C CYS A 114 -10.18 9.54 5.54
N VAL A 115 -10.13 8.26 5.15
CA VAL A 115 -9.29 7.25 5.81
C VAL A 115 -7.80 7.54 5.63
N GLN A 116 -7.38 8.06 4.47
CA GLN A 116 -6.00 8.53 4.25
C GLN A 116 -5.67 9.76 5.11
N CYS A 117 -6.59 10.72 5.20
CA CYS A 117 -6.41 11.90 6.05
C CYS A 117 -6.31 11.52 7.53
N TRP A 118 -7.15 10.59 7.99
CA TRP A 118 -7.10 10.05 9.35
C TRP A 118 -5.77 9.36 9.66
N LEU A 119 -5.25 8.56 8.72
CA LEU A 119 -3.94 7.91 8.86
C LEU A 119 -2.81 8.95 9.00
N ASN A 120 -2.79 9.97 8.14
CA ASN A 120 -1.78 11.02 8.18
C ASN A 120 -1.83 11.76 9.51
N LEU A 121 -3.03 12.12 9.98
CA LEU A 121 -3.21 12.78 11.28
C LEU A 121 -2.68 11.93 12.45
N MET A 122 -2.92 10.61 12.41
CA MET A 122 -2.39 9.72 13.44
C MET A 122 -0.86 9.59 13.40
N LEU A 123 -0.27 9.51 12.20
CA LEU A 123 1.19 9.49 12.03
C LEU A 123 1.84 10.80 12.51
N ASP A 124 1.27 11.93 12.14
CA ASP A 124 1.74 13.25 12.59
C ASP A 124 1.64 13.40 14.10
N LEU A 125 0.58 12.88 14.73
CA LEU A 125 0.43 12.89 16.19
C LEU A 125 1.51 12.05 16.88
N ILE A 126 1.82 10.86 16.36
CA ILE A 126 2.91 10.01 16.88
C ILE A 126 4.25 10.73 16.75
N VAL A 127 4.54 11.31 15.59
CA VAL A 127 5.79 12.07 15.38
C VAL A 127 5.87 13.29 16.27
N THR A 128 4.75 13.98 16.51
CA THR A 128 4.68 15.10 17.45
C THR A 128 5.01 14.66 18.87
N VAL A 129 4.47 13.53 19.32
CA VAL A 129 4.80 12.96 20.65
C VAL A 129 6.29 12.62 20.74
N ILE A 130 6.86 11.98 19.72
CA ILE A 130 8.30 11.65 19.66
C ILE A 130 9.14 12.94 19.69
N ALA A 131 8.74 13.97 18.94
CA ALA A 131 9.43 15.26 18.91
C ALA A 131 9.40 15.96 20.27
N VAL A 132 8.26 15.94 20.97
CA VAL A 132 8.15 16.50 22.34
C VAL A 132 9.05 15.76 23.32
N ILE A 133 9.07 14.42 23.28
CA ILE A 133 9.98 13.61 24.10
C ILE A 133 11.44 13.94 23.77
N PHE A 134 11.77 14.06 22.48
CA PHE A 134 13.13 14.38 22.03
C PHE A 134 13.57 15.77 22.53
N VAL A 135 12.71 16.78 22.39
CA VAL A 135 12.99 18.16 22.84
C VAL A 135 13.15 18.24 24.37
N THR A 136 12.28 17.56 25.13
CA THR A 136 12.35 17.53 26.59
C THR A 136 13.63 16.84 27.09
N MET A 137 13.98 15.68 26.53
CA MET A 137 15.22 14.94 26.86
C MET A 137 16.48 15.74 26.48
N THR A 138 16.44 16.40 25.33
CA THR A 138 17.54 17.26 24.86
C THR A 138 17.71 18.50 25.74
N SER A 139 16.61 19.05 26.26
CA SER A 139 16.65 20.19 27.18
C SER A 139 17.33 19.86 28.51
N THR A 140 17.23 18.61 28.99
CA THR A 140 17.86 18.18 30.24
C THR A 140 19.35 17.87 30.11
N ILE A 141 19.82 17.48 28.92
CA ILE A 141 21.21 17.02 28.65
C ILE A 141 22.04 18.11 27.96
N ARG A 142 21.54 19.35 27.91
CA ARG A 142 22.10 20.48 27.14
C ARG A 142 23.59 20.78 27.45
N ALA A 143 24.10 20.31 28.58
CA ALA A 143 25.50 20.47 28.99
C ALA A 143 26.51 19.56 28.24
N HIS A 144 26.08 18.45 27.64
CA HIS A 144 27.00 17.45 27.06
C HIS A 144 26.88 17.25 25.53
N ILE A 145 25.83 17.79 24.89
CA ILE A 145 25.55 17.55 23.47
C ILE A 145 25.66 18.85 22.67
N GLY A 146 26.47 18.84 21.60
CA GLY A 146 26.63 19.98 20.70
C GLY A 146 25.35 20.34 19.94
N ALA A 147 25.08 21.64 19.79
CA ALA A 147 23.86 22.15 19.14
C ALA A 147 23.61 21.62 17.72
N GLN A 148 24.67 21.25 17.00
CA GLN A 148 24.58 20.66 15.67
C GLN A 148 23.92 19.26 15.69
N ALA A 149 24.30 18.40 16.64
CA ALA A 149 23.75 17.05 16.76
C ALA A 149 22.26 17.08 17.14
N MET A 150 21.86 18.03 18.00
CA MET A 150 20.46 18.25 18.37
C MET A 150 19.60 18.68 17.17
N GLY A 151 20.12 19.58 16.33
CA GLY A 151 19.42 20.03 15.12
C GLY A 151 19.25 18.91 14.08
N VAL A 152 20.28 18.07 13.88
CA VAL A 152 20.19 16.91 12.98
C VAL A 152 19.18 15.89 13.49
N GLY A 153 19.18 15.59 14.81
CA GLY A 153 18.21 14.69 15.41
C GLY A 153 16.77 15.17 15.26
N LEU A 154 16.51 16.46 15.51
CA LEU A 154 15.18 17.05 15.34
C LEU A 154 14.72 17.03 13.87
N THR A 155 15.62 17.33 12.94
CA THR A 155 15.31 17.30 11.49
C THR A 155 14.94 15.89 11.03
N ASN A 156 15.66 14.87 11.52
CA ASN A 156 15.33 13.46 11.24
C ASN A 156 13.98 13.04 11.83
N VAL A 157 13.65 13.48 13.05
CA VAL A 157 12.34 13.21 13.67
C VAL A 157 11.21 13.85 12.85
N LEU A 158 11.37 15.11 12.42
CA LEU A 158 10.39 15.78 11.58
C LEU A 158 10.25 15.10 10.19
N GLY A 159 11.35 14.61 9.62
CA GLY A 159 11.34 13.84 8.36
C GLY A 159 10.73 12.44 8.47
N LEU A 160 10.56 11.91 9.70
CA LEU A 160 10.02 10.59 9.94
C LEU A 160 8.55 10.49 9.52
N SER A 161 7.74 11.55 9.73
CA SER A 161 6.33 11.54 9.33
C SER A 161 6.18 11.37 7.81
N GLY A 162 6.88 12.21 7.03
CA GLY A 162 6.84 12.14 5.57
C GLY A 162 7.36 10.80 5.02
N SER A 163 8.39 10.24 5.66
CA SER A 163 8.91 8.90 5.31
C SER A 163 7.90 7.80 5.61
N ALA A 164 7.22 7.85 6.77
CA ALA A 164 6.20 6.89 7.15
C ALA A 164 4.96 6.97 6.23
N GLN A 165 4.52 8.18 5.88
CA GLN A 165 3.44 8.38 4.90
C GLN A 165 3.79 7.78 3.54
N SER A 166 5.02 8.02 3.06
CA SER A 166 5.52 7.46 1.79
C SER A 166 5.58 5.93 1.84
N PHE A 167 6.04 5.37 2.97
CA PHE A 167 6.07 3.92 3.20
C PHE A 167 4.67 3.31 3.15
N VAL A 168 3.68 3.89 3.85
CA VAL A 168 2.31 3.36 3.82
C VAL A 168 1.71 3.46 2.42
N THR A 169 1.98 4.53 1.69
CA THR A 169 1.52 4.68 0.30
C THR A 169 2.11 3.60 -0.60
N PHE A 170 3.41 3.34 -0.48
CA PHE A 170 4.09 2.28 -1.23
C PHE A 170 3.57 0.89 -0.86
N TRP A 171 3.37 0.62 0.44
CA TRP A 171 2.79 -0.63 0.92
C TRP A 171 1.40 -0.89 0.32
N VAL A 172 0.53 0.13 0.31
CA VAL A 172 -0.79 0.04 -0.31
C VAL A 172 -0.70 -0.26 -1.80
N ALA A 173 0.25 0.36 -2.52
CA ALA A 173 0.47 0.10 -3.93
C ALA A 173 0.87 -1.36 -4.19
N VAL A 174 1.77 -1.91 -3.37
CA VAL A 174 2.16 -3.33 -3.43
C VAL A 174 0.96 -4.25 -3.18
N GLU A 175 0.13 -3.96 -2.18
CA GLU A 175 -1.01 -4.81 -1.86
C GLU A 175 -2.07 -4.85 -2.99
N VAL A 176 -2.27 -3.73 -3.69
CA VAL A 176 -3.10 -3.69 -4.91
C VAL A 176 -2.53 -4.55 -6.01
N ALA A 177 -1.23 -4.41 -6.27
CA ALA A 177 -0.55 -5.15 -7.31
C ALA A 177 -0.63 -6.66 -7.02
N LEU A 178 -0.37 -7.08 -5.78
CA LEU A 178 -0.54 -8.47 -5.34
C LEU A 178 -1.98 -8.96 -5.51
N GLY A 179 -2.97 -8.13 -5.18
CA GLY A 179 -4.37 -8.46 -5.41
C GLY A 179 -4.73 -8.65 -6.88
N ALA A 180 -4.14 -7.86 -7.79
CA ALA A 180 -4.30 -8.03 -9.23
C ALA A 180 -3.64 -9.33 -9.73
N VAL A 181 -2.41 -9.62 -9.27
CA VAL A 181 -1.71 -10.88 -9.58
C VAL A 181 -2.51 -12.08 -9.09
N ALA A 182 -3.07 -12.02 -7.88
CA ALA A 182 -3.91 -13.09 -7.34
C ALA A 182 -5.17 -13.32 -8.18
N ARG A 183 -5.80 -12.26 -8.72
CA ARG A 183 -6.93 -12.40 -9.64
C ARG A 183 -6.52 -13.03 -10.97
N ILE A 184 -5.39 -12.63 -11.55
CA ILE A 184 -4.86 -13.23 -12.79
C ILE A 184 -4.52 -14.70 -12.58
N ASN A 185 -3.90 -15.05 -11.46
CA ASN A 185 -3.56 -16.44 -11.17
C ASN A 185 -4.82 -17.29 -10.99
N ARG A 186 -5.83 -16.77 -10.28
CA ARG A 186 -7.15 -17.43 -10.20
C ARG A 186 -7.79 -17.59 -11.58
N PHE A 187 -7.71 -16.58 -12.44
CA PHE A 187 -8.23 -16.68 -13.80
C PHE A 187 -7.53 -17.79 -14.59
N LYS A 188 -6.19 -17.88 -14.51
CA LYS A 188 -5.41 -18.98 -15.10
C LYS A 188 -5.87 -20.35 -14.60
N ASP A 189 -6.16 -20.48 -13.31
CA ASP A 189 -6.57 -21.76 -12.70
C ASP A 189 -8.05 -22.10 -12.99
N THR A 190 -8.90 -21.09 -13.25
CA THR A 190 -10.34 -21.28 -13.50
C THR A 190 -10.68 -21.50 -14.97
N VAL A 191 -9.84 -21.00 -15.89
CA VAL A 191 -10.01 -21.28 -17.32
C VAL A 191 -9.57 -22.72 -17.57
N GLU A 192 -10.56 -23.60 -17.65
CA GLU A 192 -10.40 -24.96 -18.14
C GLU A 192 -9.77 -24.87 -19.53
N LYS A 193 -8.57 -25.45 -19.70
CA LYS A 193 -7.95 -25.52 -21.03
C LYS A 193 -8.92 -26.27 -21.91
N GLU A 194 -9.28 -25.68 -23.05
CA GLU A 194 -10.02 -26.39 -24.10
C GLU A 194 -9.30 -27.72 -24.33
N PRO A 195 -9.97 -28.87 -24.15
CA PRO A 195 -9.31 -30.16 -24.16
C PRO A 195 -8.85 -30.43 -25.59
N VAL A 196 -7.60 -30.07 -25.87
CA VAL A 196 -6.87 -30.62 -27.00
C VAL A 196 -6.62 -32.07 -26.63
N SER A 197 -7.53 -32.97 -27.00
CA SER A 197 -7.32 -34.39 -26.79
C SER A 197 -6.08 -34.82 -27.58
N ASP A 198 -5.34 -35.80 -27.09
CA ASP A 198 -4.22 -36.41 -27.83
C ASP A 198 -4.67 -36.96 -29.20
N GLU A 199 -5.98 -37.24 -29.38
CA GLU A 199 -6.55 -37.60 -30.69
C GLU A 199 -6.60 -36.41 -31.65
N MET A 200 -6.85 -35.18 -31.19
CA MET A 200 -6.81 -33.98 -32.05
C MET A 200 -5.39 -33.65 -32.52
N LEU A 201 -4.38 -33.84 -31.66
CA LEU A 201 -2.97 -33.68 -32.03
C LEU A 201 -2.50 -34.76 -33.03
N ARG A 202 -2.89 -36.02 -32.82
CA ARG A 202 -2.63 -37.12 -33.75
C ARG A 202 -3.36 -36.97 -35.09
N ASN A 203 -4.58 -36.42 -35.07
CA ASN A 203 -5.35 -36.16 -36.29
C ASN A 203 -4.86 -34.91 -37.05
N ALA A 204 -4.25 -33.94 -36.37
CA ALA A 204 -3.63 -32.77 -37.00
C ALA A 204 -2.32 -33.10 -37.73
N GLU A 205 -1.64 -34.21 -37.39
CA GLU A 205 -0.50 -34.74 -38.15
C GLU A 205 -0.90 -35.23 -39.55
N HIS A 206 -2.18 -35.54 -39.76
CA HIS A 206 -2.73 -35.78 -41.10
C HIS A 206 -3.00 -34.43 -41.80
N LEU A 207 -1.97 -33.89 -42.45
CA LEU A 207 -1.96 -32.61 -43.21
C LEU A 207 -3.08 -32.41 -44.26
N GLN A 208 -3.95 -33.40 -44.49
CA GLN A 208 -5.01 -33.34 -45.50
C GLN A 208 -6.42 -33.19 -44.91
N TRP A 209 -6.58 -33.10 -43.59
CA TRP A 209 -7.89 -32.80 -43.00
C TRP A 209 -8.25 -31.31 -43.17
N PRO A 210 -9.46 -30.94 -43.68
CA PRO A 210 -10.52 -31.78 -44.25
C PRO A 210 -10.50 -31.89 -45.78
N VAL A 211 -10.56 -33.14 -46.29
CA VAL A 211 -10.60 -33.44 -47.74
C VAL A 211 -11.99 -33.25 -48.34
N ASP A 212 -13.03 -33.78 -47.68
CA ASP A 212 -14.40 -33.82 -48.22
C ASP A 212 -15.37 -32.85 -47.53
N GLY A 213 -14.97 -32.20 -46.45
CA GLY A 213 -15.77 -31.18 -45.74
C GLY A 213 -17.15 -31.66 -45.22
N LEU A 214 -17.41 -32.97 -45.22
CA LEU A 214 -18.70 -33.55 -44.87
C LEU A 214 -18.87 -33.60 -43.35
N ILE A 215 -19.81 -32.80 -42.82
CA ILE A 215 -20.14 -32.74 -41.40
C ILE A 215 -21.49 -33.46 -41.19
N ASN A 216 -21.45 -34.61 -40.50
CA ASN A 216 -22.64 -35.37 -40.16
C ASN A 216 -22.89 -35.28 -38.64
N PHE A 217 -24.04 -34.70 -38.27
CA PHE A 217 -24.48 -34.61 -36.88
C PHE A 217 -25.35 -35.83 -36.53
N TYR A 218 -24.94 -36.63 -35.54
CA TYR A 218 -25.70 -37.77 -35.05
C TYR A 218 -26.23 -37.49 -33.65
N ASN A 219 -27.54 -37.25 -33.52
CA ASN A 219 -28.21 -36.96 -32.24
C ASN A 219 -27.47 -35.89 -31.40
N ALA A 220 -26.90 -34.88 -32.06
CA ALA A 220 -26.24 -33.79 -31.37
C ALA A 220 -27.28 -32.88 -30.72
N SER A 221 -27.24 -32.78 -29.40
CA SER A 221 -28.07 -31.86 -28.63
C SER A 221 -27.15 -30.95 -27.83
N ALA A 222 -27.24 -29.64 -28.08
CA ALA A 222 -26.54 -28.63 -27.31
C ALA A 222 -27.54 -27.90 -26.43
N SER A 223 -27.23 -27.78 -25.15
CA SER A 223 -27.97 -26.94 -24.20
C SER A 223 -26.99 -25.96 -23.61
N TYR A 224 -27.40 -24.70 -23.49
CA TYR A 224 -26.74 -23.75 -22.60
C TYR A 224 -27.38 -23.95 -21.21
N THR A 225 -26.56 -23.96 -20.17
CA THR A 225 -27.02 -23.84 -18.78
C THR A 225 -26.78 -22.43 -18.29
#